data_AF-U1R0P0-F1
#
_entry.id   AF-U1R0P0-F1
#
_cell.length_a   1.000
_cell.length_b   1.000
_cell.length_c   1.000
_cell.angle_alpha   90.00
_cell.angle_beta   90.00
_cell.angle_gamma   90.00
#
_symmetry.space_group_name_H-M   'P 1'
#
loop_
_entity.id
_entity.type
_entity.pdbx_description
1 polymer ?
#
loop_
_entity_poly.entity_id
_entity_poly.type
_entity_poly.pdbx_seq_one_letter_code
_entity_poly.pdbx_strand_id
1 'polypeptide(L)'
;MDTDSSREDSKLKHQSNVERLGDVRVHDWYRFVFAYSDRLVEGLFEEFDVSADDLVLDPFVGTGTTALVAKRHGVDAIGVDTSPASVLSARVKTTWQVDLSTFRRRREKLLQRVEPAFREITTGGNRRLDQFGDASDESVSLDQYEFVVPEKTPKGWLSETPRKKMQVLRHHVAALPDDPVTDLFRLAMVAILPEDVGNVRFGPEATRDRSAEGDRDVEHILTQKLDRIESDLEEIQQVVRDGTINPGETEIVDGDARRINETLPERSRLLGSERHADGVDYVITSPPYPAEHDYTRNQRLELVWLGECDDNDDLQRIKRRNIRSHTKNIYVDDDEGERTDIREIDRVDDIIDQMETIIEEENITHGFGQNYPRVIEEYFGGMQHHLEAVYDLLAPGGVAAYVVADSG
;
A
#
# COMPACT_ATOMS: atom_id res chain seq x y z
N MET A 1 20.08 40.70 18.13
CA MET A 1 19.42 39.91 19.19
C MET A 1 17.94 40.01 18.92
N ASP A 2 17.40 39.17 18.02
CA ASP A 2 15.95 38.95 17.86
C ASP A 2 15.62 37.78 16.90
N THR A 3 16.59 36.90 16.60
CA THR A 3 16.42 35.81 15.62
C THR A 3 16.16 34.44 16.27
N ASP A 4 16.47 34.29 17.56
CA ASP A 4 16.42 33.00 18.26
C ASP A 4 15.02 32.67 18.79
N SER A 5 14.35 33.65 19.40
CA SER A 5 12.98 33.45 19.92
C SER A 5 11.97 33.19 18.81
N SER A 6 12.18 33.74 17.61
CA SER A 6 11.29 33.51 16.46
C SER A 6 11.36 32.06 15.93
N ARG A 7 12.53 31.42 16.03
CA ARG A 7 12.74 30.03 15.61
C ARG A 7 12.21 29.05 16.64
N GLU A 8 12.44 29.32 17.93
CA GLU A 8 11.88 28.51 19.02
C GLU A 8 10.34 28.60 19.06
N ASP A 9 9.75 29.79 18.92
CA ASP A 9 8.29 29.96 18.86
C ASP A 9 7.67 29.29 17.63
N SER A 10 8.38 29.27 16.50
CA SER A 10 7.96 28.55 15.29
C SER A 10 8.03 27.04 15.49
N LYS A 11 9.12 26.52 16.07
CA LYS A 11 9.29 25.08 16.39
C LYS A 11 8.24 24.59 17.39
N LEU A 12 7.96 25.37 18.43
CA LEU A 12 6.94 25.04 19.46
C LEU A 12 5.51 25.06 18.90
N LYS A 13 5.19 26.02 18.02
CA LYS A 13 3.89 26.03 17.33
C LYS A 13 3.75 24.88 16.34
N HIS A 14 4.82 24.54 15.63
CA HIS A 14 4.86 23.41 14.69
C HIS A 14 4.63 22.08 15.42
N GLN A 15 5.36 21.82 16.51
CA GLN A 15 5.18 20.61 17.34
C GLN A 15 3.77 20.50 17.93
N SER A 16 3.21 21.61 18.46
CA SER A 16 1.82 21.65 18.94
C SER A 16 0.78 21.40 17.85
N ASN A 17 1.07 21.71 16.60
CA ASN A 17 0.14 21.51 15.47
C ASN A 17 0.25 20.09 14.90
N VAL A 18 1.46 19.51 14.88
CA VAL A 18 1.72 18.11 14.56
C VAL A 18 1.06 17.17 15.57
N GLU A 19 1.14 17.46 16.88
CA GLU A 19 0.49 16.68 17.94
C GLU A 19 -1.05 16.66 17.81
N ARG A 20 -1.68 17.73 17.30
CA ARG A 20 -3.13 17.76 17.02
C ARG A 20 -3.55 16.83 15.89
N LEU A 21 -2.61 16.47 15.01
CA LEU A 21 -2.74 15.41 14.01
C LEU A 21 -2.04 14.11 14.46
N GLY A 22 -1.45 14.04 15.66
CA GLY A 22 -0.79 12.83 16.18
C GLY A 22 -1.74 11.64 16.35
N ASP A 23 -3.05 11.90 16.18
CA ASP A 23 -4.15 10.95 16.17
C ASP A 23 -4.80 10.85 14.75
N VAL A 24 -4.01 11.03 13.69
CA VAL A 24 -4.48 10.93 12.30
C VAL A 24 -4.97 9.51 12.00
N ARG A 25 -6.28 9.33 12.10
CA ARG A 25 -7.04 8.12 11.74
C ARG A 25 -6.91 7.71 10.28
N VAL A 26 -6.23 8.52 9.45
CA VAL A 26 -5.95 8.19 8.04
C VAL A 26 -5.11 6.92 7.92
N HIS A 27 -4.27 6.59 8.92
CA HIS A 27 -3.57 5.29 8.94
C HIS A 27 -4.57 4.11 8.95
N ASP A 28 -5.71 4.25 9.63
CA ASP A 28 -6.75 3.22 9.76
C ASP A 28 -7.64 3.09 8.51
N TRP A 29 -7.44 3.93 7.49
CA TRP A 29 -8.17 3.79 6.23
C TRP A 29 -7.79 2.51 5.49
N TYR A 30 -6.58 1.98 5.70
CA TYR A 30 -6.16 0.72 5.14
C TYR A 30 -5.13 0.07 6.06
N ARG A 31 -5.42 -1.17 6.47
CA ARG A 31 -4.58 -1.93 7.39
C ARG A 31 -3.46 -2.63 6.63
N PHE A 32 -2.23 -2.50 7.14
CA PHE A 32 -1.07 -3.21 6.64
C PHE A 32 -0.15 -3.58 7.80
N VAL A 33 0.25 -4.85 7.85
CA VAL A 33 0.92 -5.45 9.03
C VAL A 33 2.41 -5.09 9.11
N PHE A 34 3.02 -4.63 8.02
CA PHE A 34 4.47 -4.39 7.92
C PHE A 34 4.86 -2.91 7.81
N ALA A 35 4.00 -1.99 8.25
CA ALA A 35 4.34 -0.57 8.31
C ALA A 35 5.15 -0.26 9.59
N TYR A 36 6.19 0.57 9.47
CA TYR A 36 6.85 1.16 10.65
C TYR A 36 6.04 2.32 11.22
N SER A 37 6.37 2.71 12.46
CA SER A 37 5.66 3.75 13.23
C SER A 37 5.99 5.15 12.74
N ASP A 38 5.00 6.04 12.68
CA ASP A 38 5.17 7.46 12.37
C ASP A 38 6.19 8.14 13.29
N ARG A 39 6.21 7.75 14.58
CA ARG A 39 7.12 8.32 15.57
C ARG A 39 8.59 8.09 15.24
N LEU A 40 8.89 7.01 14.52
CA LEU A 40 10.25 6.76 14.04
C LEU A 40 10.64 7.80 12.98
N VAL A 41 9.73 8.09 12.05
CA VAL A 41 9.96 9.11 11.02
C VAL A 41 10.06 10.49 11.64
N GLU A 42 9.18 10.83 12.58
CA GLU A 42 9.25 12.10 13.33
C GLU A 42 10.60 12.23 14.05
N GLY A 43 11.09 11.15 14.67
CA GLY A 43 12.41 11.14 15.30
C GLY A 43 13.56 11.33 14.30
N LEU A 44 13.50 10.71 13.12
CA LEU A 44 14.49 10.91 12.05
C LEU A 44 14.44 12.33 11.49
N PHE A 45 13.25 12.92 11.37
CA PHE A 45 13.09 14.31 10.95
C PHE A 45 13.74 15.27 11.94
N GLU A 46 13.60 15.01 13.23
CA GLU A 46 14.28 15.77 14.28
C GLU A 46 15.80 15.54 14.27
N GLU A 47 16.26 14.30 14.11
CA GLU A 47 17.69 13.95 14.09
C GLU A 47 18.44 14.58 12.93
N PHE A 48 17.80 14.63 11.75
CA PHE A 48 18.41 15.18 10.53
C PHE A 48 18.06 16.65 10.29
N ASP A 49 17.35 17.31 11.21
CA ASP A 49 16.89 18.70 11.07
C ASP A 49 16.09 18.93 9.76
N VAL A 50 15.25 17.96 9.38
CA VAL A 50 14.41 18.03 8.18
C VAL A 50 13.48 19.24 8.26
N SER A 51 13.41 20.00 7.18
CA SER A 51 12.70 21.25 7.05
C SER A 51 11.69 21.20 5.91
N ALA A 52 10.78 22.17 5.88
CA ALA A 52 9.76 22.26 4.83
C ALA A 52 10.37 22.43 3.43
N ASP A 53 11.62 22.90 3.32
CA ASP A 53 12.32 23.14 2.05
C ASP A 53 12.95 21.89 1.43
N ASP A 54 12.97 20.79 2.18
CA ASP A 54 13.58 19.54 1.76
C ASP A 54 12.61 18.64 1.00
N LEU A 55 13.17 17.69 0.25
CA LEU A 55 12.47 16.61 -0.43
C LEU A 55 12.83 15.25 0.17
N VAL A 56 11.82 14.51 0.62
CA VAL A 56 11.97 13.16 1.17
C VAL A 56 11.56 12.10 0.14
N LEU A 57 12.38 11.07 -0.03
CA LEU A 57 12.09 9.91 -0.85
C LEU A 57 11.89 8.66 0.02
N ASP A 58 10.78 7.96 -0.20
CA ASP A 58 10.55 6.60 0.30
C ASP A 58 10.39 5.63 -0.89
N PRO A 59 11.45 4.91 -1.30
CA PRO A 59 11.41 4.01 -2.46
C PRO A 59 10.71 2.66 -2.18
N PHE A 60 10.22 2.44 -0.96
CA PHE A 60 9.41 1.30 -0.53
C PHE A 60 8.22 1.77 0.29
N VAL A 61 7.46 2.73 -0.26
CA VAL A 61 6.51 3.56 0.49
C VAL A 61 5.38 2.77 1.16
N GLY A 62 5.07 1.57 0.66
CA GLY A 62 4.01 0.73 1.21
C GLY A 62 2.70 1.51 1.28
N THR A 63 2.14 1.63 2.49
CA THR A 63 0.88 2.35 2.71
C THR A 63 1.02 3.85 2.96
N GLY A 64 2.24 4.42 2.91
CA GLY A 64 2.44 5.86 2.92
C GLY A 64 2.90 6.50 4.22
N THR A 65 3.46 5.75 5.19
CA THR A 65 3.85 6.32 6.49
C THR A 65 4.79 7.52 6.35
N THR A 66 5.95 7.38 5.71
CA THR A 66 6.88 8.51 5.55
C THR A 66 6.26 9.65 4.75
N ALA A 67 5.56 9.36 3.66
CA ALA A 67 4.89 10.39 2.86
C ALA A 67 3.82 11.17 3.65
N LEU A 68 3.11 10.50 4.56
CA LEU A 68 2.08 11.13 5.38
C LEU A 68 2.68 11.99 6.49
N VAL A 69 3.77 11.53 7.13
CA VAL A 69 4.53 12.33 8.10
C VAL A 69 5.14 13.55 7.41
N ALA A 70 5.81 13.38 6.26
CA ALA A 70 6.33 14.47 5.45
C ALA A 70 5.26 15.53 5.16
N LYS A 71 4.12 15.07 4.63
CA LYS A 71 2.97 15.95 4.35
C LYS A 71 2.52 16.72 5.57
N ARG A 72 2.35 16.06 6.72
CA ARG A 72 1.93 16.70 7.98
C ARG A 72 2.91 17.77 8.47
N HIS A 73 4.21 17.57 8.21
CA HIS A 73 5.27 18.48 8.61
C HIS A 73 5.54 19.60 7.58
N GLY A 74 4.80 19.64 6.47
CA GLY A 74 5.02 20.63 5.42
C GLY A 74 6.21 20.32 4.51
N VAL A 75 6.72 19.09 4.56
CA VAL A 75 7.86 18.60 3.79
C VAL A 75 7.34 17.90 2.53
N ASP A 76 7.97 18.17 1.39
CA ASP A 76 7.58 17.52 0.15
C ASP A 76 8.08 16.07 0.13
N ALA A 77 7.31 15.15 -0.45
CA ALA A 77 7.71 13.75 -0.50
C ALA A 77 7.33 13.01 -1.78
N ILE A 78 8.21 12.09 -2.19
CA ILE A 78 7.99 11.12 -3.25
C ILE A 78 8.01 9.73 -2.63
N GLY A 79 6.98 8.93 -2.90
CA GLY A 79 6.90 7.53 -2.52
C GLY A 79 6.87 6.63 -3.75
N VAL A 80 7.59 5.51 -3.71
CA VAL A 80 7.58 4.49 -4.76
C VAL A 80 7.25 3.13 -4.17
N ASP A 81 6.36 2.38 -4.83
CA ASP A 81 6.09 0.98 -4.49
C ASP A 81 5.68 0.22 -5.76
N THR A 82 5.90 -1.08 -5.77
CA THR A 82 5.56 -1.97 -6.88
C THR A 82 4.15 -2.54 -6.78
N SER A 83 3.54 -2.52 -5.59
CA SER A 83 2.20 -3.05 -5.33
C SER A 83 1.13 -2.00 -5.63
N PRO A 84 0.24 -2.25 -6.62
CA PRO A 84 -0.85 -1.32 -6.93
C PRO A 84 -1.76 -1.02 -5.73
N ALA A 85 -1.96 -1.99 -4.83
CA ALA A 85 -2.76 -1.81 -3.62
C ALA A 85 -2.08 -0.85 -2.62
N SER A 86 -0.76 -1.00 -2.42
CA SER A 86 0.06 -0.10 -1.61
C SER A 86 0.07 1.31 -2.18
N VAL A 87 0.34 1.43 -3.49
CA VAL A 87 0.32 2.70 -4.24
C VAL A 87 -1.03 3.42 -4.11
N LEU A 88 -2.15 2.71 -4.28
CA LEU A 88 -3.49 3.28 -4.10
C LEU A 88 -3.67 3.79 -2.66
N SER A 89 -3.33 2.97 -1.67
CA SER A 89 -3.42 3.35 -0.25
C SER A 89 -2.62 4.61 0.05
N ALA A 90 -1.33 4.62 -0.28
CA ALA A 90 -0.45 5.75 -0.01
C ALA A 90 -0.92 7.03 -0.73
N ARG A 91 -1.37 6.91 -1.99
CA ARG A 91 -1.89 8.04 -2.78
C ARG A 91 -3.13 8.64 -2.15
N VAL A 92 -4.11 7.81 -1.79
CA VAL A 92 -5.36 8.27 -1.19
C VAL A 92 -5.12 8.90 0.17
N LYS A 93 -4.30 8.26 1.02
CA LYS A 93 -3.98 8.76 2.36
C LYS A 93 -3.24 10.10 2.34
N THR A 94 -2.51 10.41 1.26
CA THR A 94 -1.78 11.68 1.10
C THR A 94 -2.50 12.70 0.21
N THR A 95 -3.65 12.36 -0.37
CA THR A 95 -4.45 13.29 -1.18
C THR A 95 -5.59 13.90 -0.37
N TRP A 96 -5.31 14.98 0.38
CA TRP A 96 -6.28 15.60 1.28
C TRP A 96 -7.23 16.59 0.59
N GLN A 97 -6.79 17.19 -0.52
CA GLN A 97 -7.55 18.20 -1.27
C GLN A 97 -8.52 17.55 -2.28
N VAL A 98 -9.47 16.76 -1.75
CA VAL A 98 -10.51 16.10 -2.56
C VAL A 98 -11.83 16.85 -2.44
N ASP A 99 -12.58 16.96 -3.54
CA ASP A 99 -13.92 17.57 -3.56
C ASP A 99 -14.94 16.67 -2.85
N LEU A 100 -15.17 16.95 -1.56
CA LEU A 100 -16.14 16.25 -0.72
C LEU A 100 -17.59 16.40 -1.22
N SER A 101 -17.93 17.47 -1.93
CA SER A 101 -19.28 17.62 -2.51
C SER A 101 -19.51 16.63 -3.64
N THR A 102 -18.48 16.39 -4.46
CA THR A 102 -18.50 15.36 -5.51
C THR A 102 -18.44 13.96 -4.92
N PHE A 103 -17.64 13.74 -3.87
CA PHE A 103 -17.63 12.49 -3.12
C PHE A 103 -19.02 12.12 -2.60
N ARG A 104 -19.68 12.99 -1.82
CA ARG A 104 -21.03 12.76 -1.28
C ARG A 104 -22.04 12.41 -2.36
N ARG A 105 -22.07 13.19 -3.45
CA ARG A 105 -22.97 12.95 -4.58
C ARG A 105 -22.72 11.61 -5.27
N ARG A 106 -21.45 11.21 -5.45
CA ARG A 106 -21.11 9.91 -6.06
C ARG A 106 -21.41 8.76 -5.10
N ARG A 107 -21.14 8.93 -3.80
CA ARG A 107 -21.46 7.98 -2.74
C ARG A 107 -22.95 7.66 -2.70
N GLU A 108 -23.79 8.68 -2.66
CA GLU A 108 -25.25 8.53 -2.67
C GLU A 108 -25.72 7.73 -3.91
N LYS A 109 -25.24 8.12 -5.10
CA LYS A 109 -25.56 7.41 -6.35
C LYS A 109 -25.05 5.97 -6.38
N LEU A 110 -23.87 5.72 -5.83
CA LEU A 110 -23.28 4.39 -5.75
C LEU A 110 -24.15 3.50 -4.86
N LEU A 111 -24.47 3.95 -3.64
CA LEU A 111 -25.31 3.21 -2.70
C LEU A 111 -26.71 2.92 -3.29
N GLN A 112 -27.36 3.92 -3.90
CA GLN A 112 -28.65 3.74 -4.59
C GLN A 112 -28.60 2.70 -5.73
N ARG A 113 -27.45 2.56 -6.41
CA ARG A 113 -27.28 1.59 -7.50
C ARG A 113 -27.01 0.17 -7.01
N VAL A 114 -26.27 0.02 -5.92
CA VAL A 114 -25.86 -1.30 -5.42
C VAL A 114 -26.90 -1.94 -4.50
N GLU A 115 -27.65 -1.14 -3.72
CA GLU A 115 -28.63 -1.63 -2.73
C GLU A 115 -29.63 -2.63 -3.33
N PRO A 116 -30.30 -2.38 -4.48
CA PRO A 116 -31.27 -3.33 -5.02
C PRO A 116 -30.64 -4.68 -5.41
N ALA A 117 -29.44 -4.64 -5.98
CA ALA A 117 -28.71 -5.86 -6.35
C ALA A 117 -28.23 -6.63 -5.10
N PHE A 118 -27.79 -5.92 -4.04
CA PHE A 118 -27.39 -6.55 -2.79
C PHE A 118 -28.58 -7.24 -2.10
N ARG A 119 -29.75 -6.63 -2.15
CA ARG A 119 -31.00 -7.21 -1.64
C ARG A 119 -31.37 -8.48 -2.40
N GLU A 120 -31.38 -8.45 -3.73
CA GLU A 120 -31.69 -9.63 -4.57
C GLU A 120 -30.66 -10.75 -4.37
N ILE A 121 -29.37 -10.44 -4.20
CA ILE A 121 -28.33 -11.44 -3.91
C ILE A 121 -28.58 -12.13 -2.56
N THR A 122 -29.07 -11.39 -1.57
CA THR A 122 -29.37 -11.90 -0.24
C THR A 122 -30.65 -12.76 -0.26
N THR A 123 -31.72 -12.27 -0.86
CA THR A 123 -33.03 -12.95 -0.92
C THR A 123 -33.02 -14.16 -1.87
N GLY A 124 -32.33 -14.05 -3.02
CA GLY A 124 -32.16 -15.14 -3.97
C GLY A 124 -31.36 -16.32 -3.40
N GLY A 125 -30.43 -16.06 -2.48
CA GLY A 125 -29.75 -17.09 -1.69
C GLY A 125 -30.71 -17.84 -0.75
N ASN A 126 -31.69 -17.14 -0.18
CA ASN A 126 -32.71 -17.71 0.73
C ASN A 126 -33.89 -18.39 0.02
N ARG A 127 -34.18 -18.07 -1.24
CA ARG A 127 -35.26 -18.72 -2.04
C ARG A 127 -35.04 -20.23 -2.29
N ARG A 128 -33.85 -20.78 -2.02
CA ARG A 128 -33.65 -22.24 -1.98
C ARG A 128 -34.19 -22.90 -0.71
N LEU A 129 -34.53 -22.12 0.33
CA LEU A 129 -35.04 -22.62 1.61
C LEU A 129 -36.52 -22.28 1.87
N ASP A 130 -37.04 -21.18 1.34
CA ASP A 130 -38.43 -20.77 1.59
C ASP A 130 -39.27 -20.74 0.31
N GLN A 131 -40.02 -21.82 0.08
CA GLN A 131 -41.32 -21.70 -0.58
C GLN A 131 -42.26 -20.98 0.41
N PHE A 132 -43.12 -20.10 -0.10
CA PHE A 132 -44.14 -19.29 0.61
C PHE A 132 -43.70 -17.87 1.00
N GLY A 133 -44.02 -16.89 0.15
CA GLY A 133 -44.05 -15.48 0.49
C GLY A 133 -44.42 -14.61 -0.70
N ASP A 134 -45.70 -14.23 -0.80
CA ASP A 134 -46.19 -13.17 -1.68
C ASP A 134 -45.57 -11.84 -1.26
N ALA A 135 -44.60 -11.34 -2.02
CA ALA A 135 -44.18 -9.95 -1.99
C ALA A 135 -43.86 -9.50 -3.42
N SER A 136 -44.52 -8.42 -3.82
CA SER A 136 -44.35 -7.71 -5.09
C SER A 136 -43.02 -6.95 -5.14
N ASP A 137 -41.90 -7.65 -4.99
CA ASP A 137 -40.58 -7.07 -5.23
C ASP A 137 -40.31 -7.08 -6.73
N GLU A 138 -40.13 -5.89 -7.32
CA GLU A 138 -39.54 -5.75 -8.65
C GLU A 138 -38.14 -6.39 -8.61
N SER A 139 -38.04 -7.64 -9.08
CA SER A 139 -36.78 -8.35 -9.15
C SER A 139 -35.83 -7.60 -10.08
N VAL A 140 -34.68 -7.15 -9.57
CA VAL A 140 -33.66 -6.50 -10.38
C VAL A 140 -32.86 -7.57 -11.11
N SER A 141 -32.69 -7.42 -12.44
CA SER A 141 -31.85 -8.34 -13.21
C SER A 141 -30.38 -8.17 -12.79
N LEU A 142 -29.75 -9.31 -12.49
CA LEU A 142 -28.33 -9.41 -12.18
C LEU A 142 -27.49 -9.76 -13.42
N ASP A 143 -28.10 -9.87 -14.62
CA ASP A 143 -27.43 -10.34 -15.85
C ASP A 143 -26.33 -9.40 -16.33
N GLN A 144 -26.35 -8.14 -15.89
CA GLN A 144 -25.32 -7.15 -16.16
C GLN A 144 -24.01 -7.38 -15.36
N TYR A 145 -24.02 -8.26 -14.35
CA TYR A 145 -22.89 -8.50 -13.47
C TYR A 145 -22.21 -9.84 -13.79
N GLU A 146 -20.89 -9.78 -13.99
CA GLU A 146 -20.08 -10.98 -14.13
C GLU A 146 -19.69 -11.51 -12.75
N PHE A 147 -20.28 -12.63 -12.35
CA PHE A 147 -19.95 -13.30 -11.08
C PHE A 147 -18.80 -14.31 -11.22
N VAL A 148 -17.89 -14.11 -12.19
CA VAL A 148 -16.70 -14.94 -12.41
C VAL A 148 -15.69 -14.68 -11.30
N VAL A 149 -15.16 -15.75 -10.70
CA VAL A 149 -14.10 -15.66 -9.68
C VAL A 149 -12.76 -15.66 -10.39
N PRO A 150 -11.93 -14.60 -10.29
CA PRO A 150 -10.58 -14.61 -10.85
C PRO A 150 -9.75 -15.78 -10.29
N GLU A 151 -8.86 -16.33 -11.11
CA GLU A 151 -8.07 -17.54 -10.78
C GLU A 151 -7.29 -17.37 -9.48
N LYS A 152 -6.74 -16.16 -9.25
CA LYS A 152 -5.94 -15.85 -8.06
C LYS A 152 -6.73 -15.48 -6.82
N THR A 153 -8.06 -15.50 -6.87
CA THR A 153 -8.88 -15.35 -5.66
C THR A 153 -8.57 -16.47 -4.66
N PRO A 154 -8.10 -16.16 -3.44
CA PRO A 154 -7.79 -17.18 -2.45
C PRO A 154 -9.03 -18.01 -2.06
N LYS A 155 -8.91 -19.35 -2.13
CA LYS A 155 -10.04 -20.25 -1.88
C LYS A 155 -10.57 -20.14 -0.45
N GLY A 156 -11.86 -19.83 -0.34
CA GLY A 156 -12.58 -19.76 0.94
C GLY A 156 -12.31 -18.50 1.76
N TRP A 157 -11.57 -17.52 1.24
CA TRP A 157 -11.35 -16.23 1.89
C TRP A 157 -12.54 -15.29 1.73
N LEU A 158 -13.53 -15.63 0.92
CA LEU A 158 -14.76 -14.85 0.78
C LEU A 158 -15.94 -15.81 0.56
N SER A 159 -17.00 -15.63 1.35
CA SER A 159 -18.24 -16.37 1.18
C SER A 159 -18.96 -15.96 -0.12
N GLU A 160 -19.82 -16.83 -0.66
CA GLU A 160 -20.46 -16.59 -1.95
C GLU A 160 -21.30 -15.31 -1.98
N THR A 161 -22.14 -15.08 -0.97
CA THR A 161 -23.04 -13.91 -0.92
C THR A 161 -22.26 -12.59 -0.83
N PRO A 162 -21.33 -12.40 0.12
CA PRO A 162 -20.49 -11.20 0.16
C PRO A 162 -19.64 -11.03 -1.10
N ARG A 163 -19.12 -12.11 -1.69
CA ARG A 163 -18.38 -12.04 -2.97
C ARG A 163 -19.21 -11.45 -4.08
N LYS A 164 -20.44 -11.93 -4.29
CA LYS A 164 -21.33 -11.39 -5.33
C LYS A 164 -21.65 -9.91 -5.09
N LYS A 165 -21.90 -9.51 -3.84
CA LYS A 165 -22.09 -8.09 -3.46
C LYS A 165 -20.84 -7.27 -3.80
N MET A 166 -19.66 -7.75 -3.46
CA MET A 166 -18.40 -7.07 -3.79
C MET A 166 -18.10 -7.02 -5.29
N GLN A 167 -18.57 -7.97 -6.10
CA GLN A 167 -18.46 -7.92 -7.57
C GLN A 167 -19.38 -6.87 -8.20
N VAL A 168 -20.61 -6.73 -7.67
CA VAL A 168 -21.50 -5.61 -8.03
C VAL A 168 -20.84 -4.28 -7.67
N LEU A 169 -20.23 -4.16 -6.49
CA LEU A 169 -19.51 -2.97 -6.08
C LEU A 169 -18.34 -2.65 -7.02
N ARG A 170 -17.48 -3.64 -7.32
CA ARG A 170 -16.35 -3.50 -8.28
C ARG A 170 -16.84 -3.00 -9.64
N HIS A 171 -17.92 -3.56 -10.17
CA HIS A 171 -18.51 -3.14 -11.44
C HIS A 171 -18.88 -1.64 -11.45
N HIS A 172 -19.60 -1.18 -10.42
CA HIS A 172 -20.02 0.23 -10.36
C HIS A 172 -18.87 1.19 -10.06
N VAL A 173 -17.91 0.80 -9.24
CA VAL A 173 -16.71 1.61 -8.95
C VAL A 173 -15.82 1.74 -10.17
N ALA A 174 -15.63 0.67 -10.96
CA ALA A 174 -14.85 0.68 -12.19
C ALA A 174 -15.45 1.59 -13.29
N ALA A 175 -16.76 1.84 -13.23
CA ALA A 175 -17.45 2.73 -14.17
C ALA A 175 -17.38 4.23 -13.78
N LEU A 176 -16.80 4.57 -12.62
CA LEU A 176 -16.60 5.96 -12.21
C LEU A 176 -15.41 6.60 -12.94
N PRO A 177 -15.37 7.95 -13.07
CA PRO A 177 -14.23 8.65 -13.67
C PRO A 177 -12.93 8.37 -12.92
N ASP A 178 -11.81 8.31 -13.64
CA ASP A 178 -10.49 8.09 -13.02
C ASP A 178 -9.96 9.39 -12.41
N ASP A 179 -10.25 9.61 -11.13
CA ASP A 179 -9.88 10.81 -10.38
C ASP A 179 -9.74 10.52 -8.87
N PRO A 180 -9.17 11.46 -8.08
CA PRO A 180 -8.96 11.26 -6.65
C PRO A 180 -10.22 10.96 -5.83
N VAL A 181 -11.41 11.38 -6.29
CA VAL A 181 -12.67 11.05 -5.61
C VAL A 181 -12.98 9.56 -5.81
N THR A 182 -12.75 9.02 -7.00
CA THR A 182 -12.93 7.60 -7.28
C THR A 182 -11.95 6.73 -6.50
N ASP A 183 -10.72 7.20 -6.29
CA ASP A 183 -9.73 6.49 -5.48
C ASP A 183 -10.18 6.29 -4.03
N LEU A 184 -10.97 7.22 -3.44
CA LEU A 184 -11.58 7.00 -2.12
C LEU A 184 -12.51 5.78 -2.10
N PHE A 185 -13.31 5.58 -3.17
CA PHE A 185 -14.19 4.41 -3.29
C PHE A 185 -13.38 3.14 -3.55
N ARG A 186 -12.33 3.19 -4.37
CA ARG A 186 -11.43 2.06 -4.61
C ARG A 186 -10.75 1.63 -3.32
N LEU A 187 -10.21 2.57 -2.55
CA LEU A 187 -9.59 2.30 -1.24
C LEU A 187 -10.61 1.71 -0.26
N ALA A 188 -11.78 2.33 -0.10
CA ALA A 188 -12.82 1.83 0.80
C ALA A 188 -13.24 0.40 0.43
N MET A 189 -13.42 0.11 -0.86
CA MET A 189 -13.76 -1.22 -1.36
C MET A 189 -12.71 -2.25 -0.99
N VAL A 190 -11.41 -1.98 -1.19
CA VAL A 190 -10.37 -2.95 -0.86
C VAL A 190 -10.09 -3.05 0.63
N ALA A 191 -10.28 -1.97 1.38
CA ALA A 191 -10.01 -1.94 2.82
C ALA A 191 -10.98 -2.80 3.63
N ILE A 192 -12.23 -2.92 3.20
CA ILE A 192 -13.25 -3.74 3.89
C ILE A 192 -13.12 -5.24 3.56
N LEU A 193 -12.36 -5.61 2.52
CA LEU A 193 -12.32 -6.97 2.01
C LEU A 193 -11.71 -7.97 2.99
N PRO A 194 -10.52 -7.77 3.56
CA PRO A 194 -9.87 -8.86 4.29
C PRO A 194 -10.56 -9.12 5.64
N GLU A 195 -10.85 -8.08 6.43
CA GLU A 195 -11.28 -8.24 7.83
C GLU A 195 -12.79 -8.17 8.02
N ASP A 196 -13.47 -7.25 7.32
CA ASP A 196 -14.88 -6.97 7.60
C ASP A 196 -15.81 -7.87 6.77
N VAL A 197 -15.47 -8.07 5.50
CA VAL A 197 -16.27 -8.84 4.54
C VAL A 197 -15.72 -10.25 4.33
N GLY A 198 -14.40 -10.39 4.42
CA GLY A 198 -13.66 -11.62 4.19
C GLY A 198 -13.72 -12.60 5.33
N ASN A 199 -13.34 -13.82 5.01
CA ASN A 199 -13.09 -14.91 5.94
C ASN A 199 -11.59 -14.98 6.21
N VAL A 200 -10.94 -13.87 6.52
CA VAL A 200 -9.48 -13.78 6.69
C VAL A 200 -9.15 -13.42 8.13
N ARG A 201 -8.12 -14.07 8.66
CA ARG A 201 -7.46 -13.69 9.92
C ARG A 201 -6.00 -13.44 9.64
N PHE A 202 -5.51 -12.34 10.19
CA PHE A 202 -4.09 -11.99 10.14
C PHE A 202 -3.35 -12.52 11.36
N GLY A 203 -2.37 -13.39 11.10
CA GLY A 203 -1.29 -13.74 12.03
C GLY A 203 0.05 -13.34 11.39
N PRO A 204 1.13 -14.15 11.53
CA PRO A 204 2.36 -13.95 10.74
C PRO A 204 2.11 -14.00 9.22
N GLU A 205 1.11 -14.77 8.80
CA GLU A 205 0.57 -14.78 7.43
C GLU A 205 -0.96 -14.63 7.45
N ALA A 206 -1.53 -14.12 6.37
CA ALA A 206 -2.98 -14.13 6.15
C ALA A 206 -3.52 -15.56 5.92
N THR A 207 -4.53 -15.95 6.70
CA THR A 207 -5.12 -17.30 6.65
C THR A 207 -6.65 -17.26 6.66
N ARG A 208 -7.29 -18.35 6.22
CA ARG A 208 -8.76 -18.46 6.22
C ARG A 208 -9.30 -18.62 7.65
N ASP A 209 -10.24 -17.78 8.04
CA ASP A 209 -11.03 -17.88 9.26
C ASP A 209 -12.41 -18.48 8.98
N ARG A 210 -12.59 -19.76 9.31
CA ARG A 210 -13.88 -20.45 9.11
C ARG A 210 -14.99 -19.92 10.01
N SER A 211 -14.66 -19.32 11.15
CA SER A 211 -15.67 -18.76 12.06
C SER A 211 -16.28 -17.46 11.53
N ALA A 212 -15.61 -16.83 10.57
CA ALA A 212 -16.08 -15.62 9.90
C ALA A 212 -16.97 -15.90 8.67
N GLU A 213 -17.18 -17.16 8.30
CA GLU A 213 -17.98 -17.56 7.14
C GLU A 213 -19.46 -17.24 7.33
N GLY A 214 -20.01 -16.43 6.44
CA GLY A 214 -21.44 -16.18 6.35
C GLY A 214 -21.76 -15.09 5.35
N ASP A 215 -23.02 -14.68 5.33
CA ASP A 215 -23.38 -13.41 4.71
C ASP A 215 -22.93 -12.25 5.62
N ARG A 216 -22.54 -11.15 4.98
CA ARG A 216 -22.06 -9.93 5.61
C ARG A 216 -22.86 -8.76 5.07
N ASP A 217 -23.14 -7.80 5.94
CA ASP A 217 -23.80 -6.56 5.55
C ASP A 217 -22.78 -5.63 4.87
N VAL A 218 -22.44 -5.97 3.63
CA VAL A 218 -21.45 -5.24 2.81
C VAL A 218 -21.86 -3.78 2.65
N GLU A 219 -23.15 -3.49 2.53
CA GLU A 219 -23.65 -2.11 2.40
C GLU A 219 -23.37 -1.30 3.66
N HIS A 220 -23.72 -1.84 4.83
CA HIS A 220 -23.47 -1.17 6.10
C HIS A 220 -21.97 -0.97 6.36
N ILE A 221 -21.16 -2.00 6.14
CA ILE A 221 -19.70 -1.96 6.32
C ILE A 221 -19.07 -0.90 5.40
N LEU A 222 -19.42 -0.91 4.11
CA LEU A 222 -18.93 0.09 3.15
C LEU A 222 -19.36 1.50 3.55
N THR A 223 -20.62 1.68 3.95
CA THR A 223 -21.16 2.97 4.36
C THR A 223 -20.39 3.52 5.55
N GLN A 224 -20.16 2.71 6.58
CA GLN A 224 -19.36 3.09 7.74
C GLN A 224 -17.92 3.47 7.37
N LYS A 225 -17.29 2.74 6.43
CA LYS A 225 -15.94 3.04 5.98
C LYS A 225 -15.89 4.40 5.26
N LEU A 226 -16.85 4.65 4.37
CA LEU A 226 -16.96 5.91 3.65
C LEU A 226 -17.28 7.09 4.58
N ASP A 227 -18.12 6.90 5.60
CA ASP A 227 -18.39 7.91 6.63
C ASP A 227 -17.12 8.30 7.38
N ARG A 228 -16.30 7.32 7.78
CA ARG A 228 -15.03 7.59 8.48
C ARG A 228 -14.07 8.38 7.60
N ILE A 229 -13.87 7.94 6.36
CA ILE A 229 -13.00 8.64 5.39
C ILE A 229 -13.47 10.08 5.18
N GLU A 230 -14.77 10.29 5.04
CA GLU A 230 -15.36 11.62 4.88
C GLU A 230 -15.13 12.51 6.10
N SER A 231 -15.45 12.02 7.30
CA SER A 231 -15.27 12.75 8.56
C SER A 231 -13.81 13.14 8.78
N ASP A 232 -12.87 12.22 8.52
CA ASP A 232 -11.45 12.47 8.68
C ASP A 232 -10.97 13.53 7.66
N LEU A 233 -11.44 13.47 6.40
CA LEU A 233 -11.12 14.50 5.39
C LEU A 233 -11.71 15.86 5.74
N GLU A 234 -12.93 15.92 6.29
CA GLU A 234 -13.52 17.19 6.74
C GLU A 234 -12.65 17.87 7.80
N GLU A 235 -12.20 17.09 8.79
CA GLU A 235 -11.33 17.57 9.85
C GLU A 235 -9.97 18.04 9.30
N ILE A 236 -9.34 17.22 8.45
CA ILE A 236 -8.06 17.54 7.81
C ILE A 236 -8.17 18.80 6.95
N GLN A 237 -9.21 18.90 6.11
CA GLN A 237 -9.41 20.08 5.27
C GLN A 237 -9.70 21.31 6.10
N GLN A 238 -10.36 21.17 7.25
CA GLN A 238 -10.60 22.28 8.15
C GLN A 238 -9.30 22.80 8.77
N VAL A 239 -8.45 21.92 9.32
CA VAL A 239 -7.16 22.36 9.92
C VAL A 239 -6.20 22.96 8.89
N VAL A 240 -6.23 22.48 7.64
CA VAL A 240 -5.48 23.08 6.53
C VAL A 240 -6.03 24.44 6.15
N ARG A 241 -7.36 24.59 6.03
CA ARG A 241 -8.00 25.90 5.74
C ARG A 241 -7.74 26.95 6.81
N ASP A 242 -7.70 26.53 8.07
CA ASP A 242 -7.44 27.41 9.21
C ASP A 242 -5.94 27.77 9.34
N GLY A 243 -5.07 27.22 8.47
CA GLY A 243 -3.63 27.47 8.48
C GLY A 243 -2.91 26.85 9.68
N THR A 244 -3.54 25.86 10.34
CA THR A 244 -2.91 25.15 11.47
C THR A 244 -1.78 24.24 10.96
N ILE A 245 -1.99 23.60 9.81
CA ILE A 245 -0.96 22.85 9.08
C ILE A 245 -0.84 23.43 7.68
N ASN A 246 0.40 23.62 7.22
CA ASN A 246 0.69 23.85 5.82
C ASN A 246 1.25 22.55 5.22
N PRO A 247 0.44 21.76 4.51
CA PRO A 247 0.85 20.43 4.09
C PRO A 247 1.89 20.48 2.98
N GLY A 248 2.84 19.55 3.02
CA GLY A 248 3.79 19.34 1.91
C GLY A 248 3.10 18.73 0.69
N GLU A 249 3.72 18.90 -0.47
CA GLU A 249 3.30 18.23 -1.69
C GLU A 249 3.76 16.77 -1.67
N THR A 250 2.90 15.88 -2.15
CA THR A 250 3.17 14.44 -2.11
C THR A 250 2.90 13.79 -3.45
N GLU A 251 3.77 12.86 -3.84
CA GLU A 251 3.62 12.04 -5.04
C GLU A 251 3.83 10.57 -4.73
N ILE A 252 2.94 9.73 -5.22
CA ILE A 252 3.08 8.28 -5.10
C ILE A 252 3.13 7.67 -6.50
N VAL A 253 4.24 7.01 -6.79
CA VAL A 253 4.59 6.45 -8.09
C VAL A 253 4.57 4.93 -7.99
N ASP A 254 3.83 4.29 -8.90
CA ASP A 254 4.00 2.86 -9.16
C ASP A 254 5.32 2.65 -9.90
N GLY A 255 6.33 2.08 -9.23
CA GLY A 255 7.70 2.01 -9.73
C GLY A 255 8.50 0.87 -9.11
N ASP A 256 9.59 0.48 -9.77
CA ASP A 256 10.54 -0.51 -9.26
C ASP A 256 11.70 0.21 -8.56
N ALA A 257 11.91 -0.09 -7.27
CA ALA A 257 12.94 0.54 -6.44
C ALA A 257 14.36 0.42 -7.02
N ARG A 258 14.63 -0.58 -7.86
CA ARG A 258 15.92 -0.80 -8.53
C ARG A 258 16.16 0.14 -9.71
N ARG A 259 15.12 0.84 -10.19
CA ARG A 259 15.13 1.68 -11.40
C ARG A 259 14.47 3.04 -11.19
N ILE A 260 14.49 3.53 -9.95
CA ILE A 260 13.87 4.81 -9.58
C ILE A 260 14.59 6.01 -10.21
N ASN A 261 15.89 5.91 -10.44
CA ASN A 261 16.69 6.91 -11.17
C ASN A 261 16.27 7.03 -12.65
N GLU A 262 15.73 5.97 -13.25
CA GLU A 262 15.13 6.02 -14.59
C GLU A 262 13.68 6.51 -14.54
N THR A 263 12.91 6.05 -13.55
CA THR A 263 11.46 6.26 -13.49
C THR A 263 11.06 7.64 -13.00
N LEU A 264 11.71 8.16 -11.94
CA LEU A 264 11.29 9.39 -11.28
C LEU A 264 11.51 10.65 -12.12
N PRO A 265 12.61 10.83 -12.86
CA PRO A 265 12.80 12.02 -13.69
C PRO A 265 11.69 12.24 -14.73
N GLU A 266 11.04 11.17 -15.20
CA GLU A 266 9.94 11.27 -16.16
C GLU A 266 8.56 11.44 -15.50
N ARG A 267 8.41 10.97 -14.26
CA ARG A 267 7.10 10.83 -13.62
C ARG A 267 6.84 11.78 -12.46
N SER A 268 7.88 12.32 -11.84
CA SER A 268 7.76 13.24 -10.72
C SER A 268 7.71 14.68 -11.19
N ARG A 269 6.79 15.49 -10.62
CA ARG A 269 6.82 16.96 -10.80
C ARG A 269 7.60 17.65 -9.68
N LEU A 270 7.90 16.94 -8.58
CA LEU A 270 8.71 17.44 -7.47
C LEU A 270 10.20 17.32 -7.77
N LEU A 271 10.67 16.16 -8.21
CA LEU A 271 12.08 15.93 -8.54
C LEU A 271 12.51 16.82 -9.72
N GLY A 272 13.58 17.59 -9.56
CA GLY A 272 14.07 18.50 -10.60
C GLY A 272 13.22 19.76 -10.79
N SER A 273 12.26 20.01 -9.89
CA SER A 273 11.54 21.29 -9.84
C SER A 273 12.47 22.44 -9.43
N GLU A 274 12.01 23.70 -9.54
CA GLU A 274 12.80 24.86 -9.09
C GLU A 274 13.20 24.77 -7.61
N ARG A 275 12.39 24.11 -6.78
CA ARG A 275 12.64 23.92 -5.34
C ARG A 275 13.63 22.79 -5.08
N HIS A 276 13.53 21.71 -5.87
CA HIS A 276 14.26 20.45 -5.66
C HIS A 276 15.15 20.13 -6.87
N ALA A 277 15.88 21.14 -7.36
CA ALA A 277 16.67 21.04 -8.58
C ALA A 277 17.89 20.13 -8.44
N ASP A 278 18.41 20.02 -7.21
CA ASP A 278 19.65 19.30 -6.91
C ASP A 278 19.44 17.82 -6.57
N GLY A 279 18.20 17.36 -6.41
CA GLY A 279 17.87 15.96 -6.09
C GLY A 279 16.94 15.83 -4.89
N VAL A 280 16.98 14.67 -4.24
CA VAL A 280 16.28 14.41 -2.96
C VAL A 280 17.25 14.63 -1.79
N ASP A 281 16.82 15.33 -0.75
CA ASP A 281 17.67 15.63 0.41
C ASP A 281 17.76 14.45 1.37
N TYR A 282 16.64 13.71 1.52
CA TYR A 282 16.56 12.59 2.44
C TYR A 282 15.91 11.37 1.81
N VAL A 283 16.50 10.19 2.04
CA VAL A 283 15.81 8.91 1.85
C VAL A 283 15.45 8.35 3.22
N ILE A 284 14.17 8.09 3.46
CA ILE A 284 13.70 7.47 4.72
C ILE A 284 12.78 6.32 4.35
N THR A 285 13.21 5.09 4.64
CA THR A 285 12.52 3.91 4.13
C THR A 285 12.80 2.64 4.93
N SER A 286 12.01 1.59 4.65
CA SER A 286 12.23 0.23 5.12
C SER A 286 12.16 -0.72 3.92
N PRO A 287 13.28 -1.31 3.47
CA PRO A 287 13.27 -2.24 2.35
C PRO A 287 12.64 -3.59 2.76
N PRO A 288 12.23 -4.42 1.77
CA PRO A 288 11.83 -5.79 2.05
C PRO A 288 13.05 -6.64 2.44
N TYR A 289 13.06 -7.28 3.61
CA TYR A 289 14.19 -8.13 4.06
C TYR A 289 14.07 -9.57 3.54
N PRO A 290 15.19 -10.31 3.36
CA PRO A 290 15.19 -11.70 2.91
C PRO A 290 14.72 -12.68 4.01
N ALA A 291 13.51 -12.47 4.54
CA ALA A 291 12.91 -13.15 5.69
C ALA A 291 11.68 -13.99 5.33
N GLU A 292 11.56 -14.45 4.08
CA GLU A 292 10.45 -15.29 3.58
C GLU A 292 9.06 -14.63 3.54
N HIS A 293 8.98 -13.29 3.63
CA HIS A 293 7.71 -12.57 3.54
C HIS A 293 7.27 -12.32 2.09
N ASP A 294 6.15 -12.91 1.69
CA ASP A 294 5.49 -12.68 0.39
C ASP A 294 4.36 -11.65 0.53
N TYR A 295 4.67 -10.36 0.33
CA TYR A 295 3.70 -9.27 0.42
C TYR A 295 2.52 -9.43 -0.56
N THR A 296 2.76 -9.99 -1.76
CA THR A 296 1.71 -10.22 -2.77
C THR A 296 0.70 -11.27 -2.33
N ARG A 297 1.04 -12.11 -1.35
CA ARG A 297 0.11 -13.06 -0.76
C ARG A 297 -0.83 -12.39 0.24
N ASN A 298 -0.32 -11.45 1.03
CA ASN A 298 -1.12 -10.74 2.03
C ASN A 298 -2.11 -9.76 1.40
N GLN A 299 -1.72 -9.12 0.29
CA GLN A 299 -2.57 -8.19 -0.46
C GLN A 299 -3.33 -8.86 -1.63
N ARG A 300 -3.32 -10.20 -1.73
CA ARG A 300 -3.84 -10.90 -2.91
C ARG A 300 -5.32 -10.62 -3.15
N LEU A 301 -6.11 -10.53 -2.08
CA LEU A 301 -7.54 -10.29 -2.20
C LEU A 301 -7.80 -8.89 -2.75
N GLU A 302 -7.05 -7.91 -2.29
CA GLU A 302 -7.11 -6.52 -2.73
C GLU A 302 -6.67 -6.37 -4.18
N LEU A 303 -5.54 -6.97 -4.56
CA LEU A 303 -5.03 -6.94 -5.94
C LEU A 303 -6.03 -7.54 -6.94
N VAL A 304 -6.65 -8.68 -6.60
CA VAL A 304 -7.71 -9.30 -7.41
C VAL A 304 -8.90 -8.34 -7.56
N TRP A 305 -9.28 -7.63 -6.49
CA TRP A 305 -10.43 -6.72 -6.53
C TRP A 305 -10.17 -5.41 -7.25
N LEU A 306 -8.92 -4.97 -7.30
CA LEU A 306 -8.48 -3.87 -8.16
C LEU A 306 -8.41 -4.30 -9.63
N GLY A 307 -8.42 -5.61 -9.93
CA GLY A 307 -8.24 -6.14 -11.27
C GLY A 307 -6.78 -6.19 -11.73
N GLU A 308 -5.85 -6.21 -10.76
CA GLU A 308 -4.41 -6.17 -10.99
C GLU A 308 -3.75 -7.55 -10.91
N CYS A 309 -4.49 -8.56 -10.45
CA CYS A 309 -3.99 -9.90 -10.20
C CYS A 309 -5.08 -10.95 -10.47
N ASP A 310 -5.62 -11.01 -11.69
CA ASP A 310 -6.68 -11.97 -12.00
C ASP A 310 -6.11 -13.38 -12.26
N ASP A 311 -4.89 -13.48 -12.81
CA ASP A 311 -4.23 -14.73 -13.20
C ASP A 311 -2.73 -14.85 -12.79
N ASN A 312 -2.04 -15.89 -13.29
CA ASN A 312 -0.61 -16.10 -13.00
C ASN A 312 0.30 -15.06 -13.64
N ASP A 313 -0.04 -14.58 -14.84
CA ASP A 313 0.80 -13.67 -15.59
C ASP A 313 0.80 -12.31 -14.91
N ASP A 314 -0.37 -11.88 -14.42
CA ASP A 314 -0.50 -10.70 -13.56
C ASP A 314 0.33 -10.81 -12.28
N LEU A 315 0.18 -11.92 -11.55
CA LEU A 315 0.91 -12.15 -10.31
C LEU A 315 2.44 -12.13 -10.55
N GLN A 316 2.90 -12.76 -11.63
CA GLN A 316 4.32 -12.75 -11.99
C GLN A 316 4.80 -11.37 -12.41
N ARG A 317 3.98 -10.60 -13.15
CA ARG A 317 4.31 -9.22 -13.54
C ARG A 317 4.56 -8.33 -12.33
N ILE A 318 3.73 -8.44 -11.29
CA ILE A 318 3.94 -7.72 -10.03
C ILE A 318 5.21 -8.22 -9.33
N LYS A 319 5.30 -9.55 -9.12
CA LYS A 319 6.40 -10.17 -8.39
C LYS A 319 7.79 -9.91 -8.96
N ARG A 320 7.92 -9.91 -10.28
CA ARG A 320 9.20 -9.71 -10.98
C ARG A 320 9.81 -8.34 -10.72
N ARG A 321 8.98 -7.35 -10.38
CA ARG A 321 9.41 -5.98 -10.01
C ARG A 321 9.89 -5.86 -8.56
N ASN A 322 9.57 -6.83 -7.71
CA ASN A 322 9.97 -6.80 -6.31
C ASN A 322 11.43 -7.22 -6.14
N ILE A 323 12.13 -6.64 -5.17
CA ILE A 323 13.41 -7.20 -4.72
C ILE A 323 13.17 -8.63 -4.20
N ARG A 324 14.13 -9.53 -4.45
CA ARG A 324 14.02 -10.95 -4.15
C ARG A 324 14.20 -11.21 -2.66
N SER A 325 13.11 -11.13 -1.89
CA SER A 325 13.13 -11.27 -0.43
C SER A 325 12.67 -12.65 0.09
N HIS A 326 12.31 -13.57 -0.81
CA HIS A 326 11.82 -14.89 -0.43
C HIS A 326 11.94 -15.91 -1.56
N THR A 327 12.07 -17.19 -1.20
CA THR A 327 12.29 -18.31 -2.13
C THR A 327 11.17 -18.50 -3.16
N LYS A 328 9.94 -18.11 -2.83
CA LYS A 328 8.77 -18.13 -3.76
C LYS A 328 8.74 -16.94 -4.74
N ASN A 329 9.77 -16.11 -4.76
CA ASN A 329 9.93 -15.00 -5.72
C ASN A 329 11.13 -15.20 -6.65
N ILE A 330 11.78 -16.36 -6.62
CA ILE A 330 12.94 -16.64 -7.49
C ILE A 330 12.46 -17.25 -8.80
N TYR A 331 12.89 -16.66 -9.90
CA TYR A 331 12.62 -17.09 -11.27
C TYR A 331 13.88 -17.66 -11.91
N VAL A 332 13.72 -18.48 -12.96
CA VAL A 332 14.87 -19.11 -13.64
C VAL A 332 15.78 -18.05 -14.27
N ASP A 333 15.17 -16.99 -14.80
CA ASP A 333 15.81 -15.89 -15.51
C ASP A 333 16.26 -14.73 -14.60
N ASP A 334 16.21 -14.89 -13.27
CA ASP A 334 16.84 -13.91 -12.37
C ASP A 334 18.38 -14.00 -12.49
N ASP A 335 19.01 -12.85 -12.65
CA ASP A 335 20.44 -12.68 -12.91
C ASP A 335 21.04 -11.41 -12.25
N GLU A 336 20.34 -10.81 -11.28
CA GLU A 336 20.79 -9.55 -10.65
C GLU A 336 22.11 -9.75 -9.90
N GLY A 337 22.24 -10.86 -9.17
CA GLY A 337 23.47 -11.17 -8.43
C GLY A 337 24.69 -11.34 -9.36
N GLU A 338 24.50 -11.95 -10.53
CA GLU A 338 25.54 -12.08 -11.56
C GLU A 338 25.85 -10.72 -12.20
N ARG A 339 24.83 -9.93 -12.55
CA ARG A 339 25.00 -8.62 -13.20
C ARG A 339 25.71 -7.59 -12.34
N THR A 340 25.67 -7.74 -11.02
CA THR A 340 26.38 -6.88 -10.07
C THR A 340 27.69 -7.49 -9.55
N ASP A 341 28.05 -8.70 -9.99
CA ASP A 341 29.18 -9.47 -9.46
C ASP A 341 29.15 -9.55 -7.91
N ILE A 342 27.96 -9.79 -7.33
CA ILE A 342 27.72 -9.54 -5.89
C ILE A 342 28.59 -10.40 -4.96
N ARG A 343 29.04 -11.56 -5.44
CA ARG A 343 29.96 -12.46 -4.73
C ARG A 343 31.38 -11.92 -4.61
N GLU A 344 31.74 -10.83 -5.30
CA GLU A 344 33.00 -10.13 -5.04
C GLU A 344 33.00 -9.41 -3.67
N ILE A 345 31.83 -9.22 -3.05
CA ILE A 345 31.72 -8.75 -1.67
C ILE A 345 31.93 -9.94 -0.74
N ASP A 346 33.14 -10.07 -0.17
CA ASP A 346 33.53 -11.17 0.74
C ASP A 346 32.44 -11.53 1.77
N ARG A 347 31.79 -10.52 2.36
CA ARG A 347 30.77 -10.74 3.38
C ARG A 347 29.50 -11.40 2.85
N VAL A 348 29.13 -11.12 1.60
CA VAL A 348 27.97 -11.73 0.93
C VAL A 348 28.33 -13.15 0.52
N ASP A 349 29.50 -13.35 -0.09
CA ASP A 349 30.00 -14.66 -0.49
C ASP A 349 30.09 -15.61 0.70
N ASP A 350 30.68 -15.17 1.82
CA ASP A 350 30.75 -15.92 3.08
C ASP A 350 29.38 -16.41 3.57
N ILE A 351 28.32 -15.60 3.42
CA ILE A 351 26.96 -15.94 3.85
C ILE A 351 26.37 -16.99 2.90
N ILE A 352 26.57 -16.81 1.60
CA ILE A 352 26.08 -17.73 0.57
C ILE A 352 26.76 -19.09 0.71
N ASP A 353 28.08 -19.13 0.84
CA ASP A 353 28.88 -20.36 1.07
C ASP A 353 28.43 -21.10 2.33
N GLN A 354 28.13 -20.39 3.41
CA GLN A 354 27.58 -21.00 4.63
C GLN A 354 26.23 -21.66 4.37
N MET A 355 25.34 -21.02 3.59
CA MET A 355 24.04 -21.59 3.26
C MET A 355 24.17 -22.80 2.33
N GLU A 356 25.07 -22.76 1.35
CA GLU A 356 25.37 -23.88 0.45
C GLU A 356 25.93 -25.07 1.25
N THR A 357 26.86 -24.82 2.17
CA THR A 357 27.40 -25.83 3.10
C THR A 357 26.29 -26.49 3.91
N ILE A 358 25.37 -25.70 4.50
CA ILE A 358 24.24 -26.23 5.27
C ILE A 358 23.34 -27.12 4.41
N ILE A 359 23.07 -26.72 3.16
CA ILE A 359 22.25 -27.52 2.23
C ILE A 359 22.91 -28.88 1.95
N GLU A 360 24.23 -28.89 1.75
CA GLU A 360 24.99 -30.12 1.53
C GLU A 360 25.02 -31.02 2.77
N GLU A 361 25.35 -30.46 3.94
CA GLU A 361 25.47 -31.19 5.21
C GLU A 361 24.14 -31.78 5.67
N GLU A 362 23.04 -31.02 5.56
CA GLU A 362 21.69 -31.46 5.95
C GLU A 362 20.97 -32.24 4.82
N ASN A 363 21.62 -32.44 3.67
CA ASN A 363 21.09 -33.13 2.49
C ASN A 363 19.70 -32.62 2.07
N ILE A 364 19.56 -31.29 2.00
CA ILE A 364 18.30 -30.62 1.65
C ILE A 364 18.04 -30.84 0.16
N THR A 365 17.14 -31.77 -0.15
CA THR A 365 16.85 -32.23 -1.52
C THR A 365 15.44 -31.89 -2.02
N HIS A 366 14.60 -31.32 -1.15
CA HIS A 366 13.20 -31.06 -1.43
C HIS A 366 12.73 -29.73 -0.86
N GLY A 367 11.74 -29.13 -1.52
CA GLY A 367 11.14 -27.86 -1.13
C GLY A 367 11.98 -26.65 -1.58
N PHE A 368 11.66 -25.49 -1.02
CA PHE A 368 12.27 -24.22 -1.39
C PHE A 368 13.63 -23.97 -0.73
N GLY A 369 14.06 -24.82 0.19
CA GLY A 369 15.29 -24.63 0.96
C GLY A 369 16.56 -24.54 0.10
N GLN A 370 16.58 -25.24 -1.04
CA GLN A 370 17.69 -25.19 -1.99
C GLN A 370 17.87 -23.81 -2.65
N ASN A 371 16.84 -22.97 -2.62
CA ASN A 371 16.88 -21.65 -3.24
C ASN A 371 17.42 -20.56 -2.31
N TYR A 372 17.65 -20.84 -1.01
CA TYR A 372 18.11 -19.81 -0.08
C TYR A 372 19.42 -19.12 -0.50
N PRO A 373 20.49 -19.83 -0.92
CA PRO A 373 21.71 -19.19 -1.43
C PRO A 373 21.40 -18.22 -2.57
N ARG A 374 20.60 -18.66 -3.54
CA ARG A 374 20.17 -17.84 -4.67
C ARG A 374 19.31 -16.65 -4.23
N VAL A 375 18.43 -16.79 -3.24
CA VAL A 375 17.66 -15.65 -2.70
C VAL A 375 18.60 -14.59 -2.16
N ILE A 376 19.62 -14.97 -1.40
CA ILE A 376 20.59 -14.03 -0.84
C ILE A 376 21.38 -13.33 -1.94
N GLU A 377 21.86 -14.10 -2.93
CA GLU A 377 22.58 -13.58 -4.09
C GLU A 377 21.75 -12.54 -4.86
N GLU A 378 20.54 -12.90 -5.28
CA GLU A 378 19.65 -12.01 -6.03
C GLU A 378 19.13 -10.83 -5.18
N TYR A 379 18.94 -11.04 -3.87
CA TYR A 379 18.55 -9.99 -2.93
C TYR A 379 19.60 -8.88 -2.89
N PHE A 380 20.86 -9.25 -2.64
CA PHE A 380 21.94 -8.28 -2.51
C PHE A 380 22.28 -7.63 -3.85
N GLY A 381 22.22 -8.35 -4.98
CA GLY A 381 22.33 -7.74 -6.31
C GLY A 381 21.21 -6.72 -6.59
N GLY A 382 19.96 -7.08 -6.28
CA GLY A 382 18.83 -6.14 -6.39
C GLY A 382 18.97 -4.92 -5.47
N MET A 383 19.44 -5.11 -4.23
CA MET A 383 19.72 -4.01 -3.31
C MET A 383 20.88 -3.12 -3.77
N GLN A 384 21.89 -3.67 -4.43
CA GLN A 384 22.98 -2.88 -5.01
C GLN A 384 22.44 -1.93 -6.09
N HIS A 385 21.64 -2.43 -7.04
CA HIS A 385 20.99 -1.58 -8.04
C HIS A 385 20.07 -0.52 -7.42
N HIS A 386 19.35 -0.89 -6.36
CA HIS A 386 18.54 0.06 -5.61
C HIS A 386 19.39 1.18 -4.98
N LEU A 387 20.49 0.84 -4.32
CA LEU A 387 21.40 1.80 -3.68
C LEU A 387 22.09 2.70 -4.71
N GLU A 388 22.49 2.16 -5.85
CA GLU A 388 23.02 2.93 -6.99
C GLU A 388 21.98 3.92 -7.50
N ALA A 389 20.73 3.48 -7.70
CA ALA A 389 19.64 4.35 -8.14
C ALA A 389 19.29 5.44 -7.10
N VAL A 390 19.35 5.14 -5.80
CA VAL A 390 19.19 6.14 -4.73
C VAL A 390 20.34 7.14 -4.75
N TYR A 391 21.58 6.66 -4.92
CA TYR A 391 22.77 7.51 -4.99
C TYR A 391 22.68 8.54 -6.13
N ASP A 392 22.20 8.13 -7.30
CA ASP A 392 22.01 9.02 -8.46
C ASP A 392 20.97 10.12 -8.21
N LEU A 393 20.00 9.86 -7.33
CA LEU A 393 18.90 10.78 -7.03
C LEU A 393 19.19 11.72 -5.86
N LEU A 394 20.09 11.33 -4.95
CA LEU A 394 20.43 12.10 -3.76
C LEU A 394 21.11 13.43 -4.12
N ALA A 395 20.64 14.50 -3.48
CA ALA A 395 21.30 15.79 -3.55
C ALA A 395 22.69 15.74 -2.90
N PRO A 396 23.62 16.65 -3.26
CA PRO A 396 24.92 16.72 -2.62
C PRO A 396 24.82 16.92 -1.10
N GLY A 397 25.31 15.94 -0.34
CA GLY A 397 25.22 15.94 1.13
C GLY A 397 23.92 15.38 1.69
N GLY A 398 23.02 14.89 0.81
CA GLY A 398 21.81 14.21 1.21
C GLY A 398 22.08 12.94 2.02
N VAL A 399 21.09 12.56 2.83
CA VAL A 399 21.21 11.49 3.82
C VAL A 399 20.22 10.37 3.53
N ALA A 400 20.68 9.12 3.55
CA ALA A 400 19.81 7.96 3.45
C ALA A 400 19.73 7.20 4.77
N ALA A 401 18.52 7.08 5.32
CA ALA A 401 18.19 6.32 6.51
C ALA A 401 17.34 5.09 6.14
N TYR A 402 17.96 3.93 6.25
CA TYR A 402 17.30 2.63 6.11
C TYR A 402 16.93 2.13 7.50
N VAL A 403 15.63 2.10 7.78
CA VAL A 403 15.10 1.42 8.95
C VAL A 403 15.28 -0.07 8.69
N VAL A 404 15.97 -0.76 9.61
CA VAL A 404 16.15 -2.22 9.59
C VAL A 404 15.64 -2.77 10.91
N ALA A 405 14.65 -3.66 10.85
CA ALA A 405 14.06 -4.29 12.04
C ALA A 405 14.28 -5.80 12.03
N ASP A 406 14.53 -6.36 13.21
CA ASP A 406 14.54 -7.81 13.40
C ASP A 406 13.09 -8.29 13.43
N SER A 407 12.67 -9.04 12.41
CA SER A 407 11.30 -9.58 12.28
C SER A 407 11.08 -10.83 13.15
N GLY A 408 11.77 -10.93 14.28
CA GLY A 408 11.82 -12.08 15.20
C GLY A 408 10.55 -12.33 16.01
#